data_AF-A0A645H7R5-F1
#
_entry.id   AF-A0A645H7R5-F1
#
_cell.length_a   1.000
_cell.length_b   1.000
_cell.length_c   1.000
_cell.angle_alpha   90.00
_cell.angle_beta   90.00
_cell.angle_gamma   90.00
#
_symmetry.space_group_name_H-M   'P 1'
#
loop_
_entity.id
_entity.type
_entity.pdbx_description
1 polymer ?
#
loop_
_entity_poly.entity_id
_entity_poly.type
_entity_poly.pdbx_seq_one_letter_code
_entity_poly.pdbx_strand_id
1 'polypeptide(L)'
;MQEFAPSGHTSPYGDRWRGTGNGNRNGAPRGEWKRGSKFGRPQDSWPAPSLGPRVAPSTAPDQAVRLLLSQMKFLEQLDNDDLDTLAHQPAPHGPLFAWIESQFQEHGPQPWAVLRESLRGQGCESLAAQLMSGPHAQPEGDLQEIRRELRGVLNRMRMDRIKQQETEAVAALRTDPTAAQRLRALQAQRLELEALARKAS
;
A
#
# COMPACT_ATOMS: atom_id res chain seq x y z
N MET A 1 -65.23 45.77 0.27
CA MET A 1 -65.78 45.05 1.44
C MET A 1 -65.58 43.58 1.17
N GLN A 2 -64.58 42.98 1.82
CA GLN A 2 -64.73 42.18 3.04
C GLN A 2 -65.08 40.72 2.67
N GLU A 3 -64.52 39.67 3.26
CA GLU A 3 -63.51 39.48 4.29
C GLU A 3 -63.19 37.97 4.32
N PHE A 4 -61.93 37.68 4.60
CA PHE A 4 -61.47 36.74 5.63
C PHE A 4 -61.34 35.23 5.38
N ALA A 5 -60.18 34.79 5.88
CA ALA A 5 -59.62 33.47 6.00
C ALA A 5 -60.41 32.54 6.95
N PRO A 6 -59.94 31.29 7.16
CA PRO A 6 -59.10 31.05 8.35
C PRO A 6 -57.85 30.20 8.04
N SER A 7 -56.67 30.60 8.54
CA SER A 7 -56.04 30.19 9.82
C SER A 7 -55.46 28.76 9.73
N GLY A 8 -54.15 28.55 9.80
CA GLY A 8 -53.29 28.74 10.99
C GLY A 8 -53.27 27.41 11.77
N HIS A 9 -52.16 26.72 12.02
CA HIS A 9 -51.02 27.13 12.83
C HIS A 9 -49.88 26.11 12.61
N THR A 10 -48.63 26.58 12.49
CA THR A 10 -47.45 25.79 12.86
C THR A 10 -46.45 26.70 13.58
N SER A 11 -45.99 26.24 14.73
CA SER A 11 -44.76 26.65 15.40
C SER A 11 -44.47 25.64 16.52
N PRO A 12 -43.24 25.50 17.05
CA PRO A 12 -42.00 26.22 16.71
C PRO A 12 -40.75 25.30 16.60
N TYR A 13 -39.60 25.96 16.36
CA TYR A 13 -38.21 25.47 16.32
C TYR A 13 -37.77 24.80 15.01
N GLY A 14 -36.85 25.36 14.22
CA GLY A 14 -36.00 26.52 14.43
C GLY A 14 -34.71 26.34 13.62
N ASP A 15 -34.72 26.94 12.44
CA ASP A 15 -33.62 27.51 11.65
C ASP A 15 -32.15 27.22 12.00
N ARG A 16 -31.35 26.89 10.97
CA ARG A 16 -30.18 27.72 10.67
C ARG A 16 -29.69 27.70 9.22
N TRP A 17 -30.21 28.68 8.47
CA TRP A 17 -29.49 29.66 7.65
C TRP A 17 -28.43 29.19 6.63
N ARG A 18 -28.93 29.11 5.40
CA ARG A 18 -28.30 29.43 4.11
C ARG A 18 -28.06 30.95 4.01
N GLY A 19 -27.01 31.41 3.32
CA GLY A 19 -26.88 32.84 2.99
C GLY A 19 -25.57 33.30 2.37
N THR A 20 -25.44 33.11 1.07
CA THR A 20 -24.51 33.76 0.12
C THR A 20 -24.54 35.30 0.18
N GLY A 21 -23.39 35.96 -0.04
CA GLY A 21 -23.34 37.41 -0.24
C GLY A 21 -22.00 37.93 -0.75
N ASN A 22 -22.04 38.49 -1.96
CA ASN A 22 -20.98 39.10 -2.76
C ASN A 22 -20.58 40.51 -2.27
N GLY A 23 -19.35 40.97 -2.57
CA GLY A 23 -19.11 42.40 -2.85
C GLY A 23 -18.07 43.17 -2.02
N ASN A 24 -17.07 43.67 -2.77
CA ASN A 24 -16.52 45.03 -2.73
C ASN A 24 -15.10 45.28 -2.15
N ARG A 25 -14.34 46.00 -2.96
CA ARG A 25 -13.00 46.59 -2.76
C ARG A 25 -13.14 47.92 -2.01
N ASN A 26 -12.07 48.29 -1.28
CA ASN A 26 -11.58 49.62 -0.83
C ASN A 26 -10.74 49.34 0.44
N GLY A 27 -9.54 49.84 0.76
CA GLY A 27 -8.63 50.84 0.22
C GLY A 27 -7.71 51.29 1.40
N ALA A 28 -6.41 50.95 1.34
CA ALA A 28 -5.24 51.54 2.04
C ALA A 28 -5.12 51.47 3.60
N PRO A 29 -3.95 51.82 4.22
CA PRO A 29 -2.60 51.25 4.04
C PRO A 29 -1.84 50.91 5.36
N ARG A 30 -0.69 50.21 5.23
CA ARG A 30 0.49 50.04 6.13
C ARG A 30 0.31 50.20 7.65
N GLY A 31 0.57 49.10 8.38
CA GLY A 31 0.86 49.08 9.81
C GLY A 31 1.93 48.04 10.14
N GLU A 32 3.03 48.51 10.70
CA GLU A 32 4.30 47.85 11.00
C GLU A 32 4.20 47.00 12.29
N TRP A 33 4.28 45.67 12.17
CA TRP A 33 4.20 44.78 13.34
C TRP A 33 5.54 44.77 14.11
N LYS A 34 5.71 45.74 15.02
CA LYS A 34 6.80 45.71 16.00
C LYS A 34 6.55 44.61 17.03
N ARG A 35 7.45 43.62 16.95
CA ARG A 35 7.82 42.61 17.95
C ARG A 35 7.88 43.21 19.36
N GLY A 36 7.07 42.67 20.26
CA GLY A 36 7.15 42.95 21.69
C GLY A 36 6.45 41.86 22.49
N SER A 37 7.18 40.84 22.92
CA SER A 37 6.76 40.07 24.09
C SER A 37 7.97 39.82 24.98
N LYS A 38 7.96 40.53 26.10
CA LYS A 38 8.96 40.52 27.17
C LYS A 38 8.42 39.63 28.30
N PHE A 39 8.53 38.32 28.17
CA PHE A 39 8.37 37.40 29.30
C PHE A 39 9.29 36.20 29.09
N GLY A 40 10.45 36.22 29.73
CA GLY A 40 11.38 35.10 29.79
C GLY A 40 10.77 33.97 30.62
N ARG A 41 10.62 32.79 30.01
CA ARG A 41 10.46 31.53 30.73
C ARG A 41 11.82 30.82 30.74
N PRO A 42 12.28 30.25 31.87
CA PRO A 42 13.46 29.40 31.88
C PRO A 42 13.15 28.18 31.01
N GLN A 43 13.93 27.98 29.97
CA GLN A 43 13.82 26.82 29.11
C GLN A 43 14.52 25.66 29.81
N ASP A 44 13.75 24.86 30.56
CA ASP A 44 14.18 23.53 30.99
C ASP A 44 14.47 22.71 29.73
N SER A 45 15.75 22.68 29.34
CA SER A 45 16.26 21.94 28.20
C SER A 45 16.34 20.46 28.54
N TRP A 46 15.18 19.80 28.56
CA TRP A 46 15.12 18.35 28.47
C TRP A 46 15.71 17.96 27.10
N PRO A 47 16.77 17.13 27.04
CA PRO A 47 17.24 16.62 25.76
C PRO A 47 16.10 15.83 25.13
N ALA A 48 15.63 16.27 23.97
CA ALA A 48 14.64 15.52 23.20
C ALA A 48 15.20 14.11 22.97
N PRO A 49 14.44 13.04 23.25
CA PRO A 49 14.91 11.69 23.00
C PRO A 49 15.32 11.60 21.54
N SER A 50 16.55 11.15 21.29
CA SER A 50 17.04 10.91 19.94
C SER A 50 16.11 9.88 19.31
N LEU A 51 15.22 10.35 18.43
CA LEU A 51 14.44 9.47 17.58
C LEU A 51 15.47 8.73 16.72
N GLY A 52 15.74 7.48 17.09
CA GLY A 52 16.62 6.59 16.34
C GLY A 52 16.16 6.50 14.88
N PRO A 53 16.99 5.94 13.99
CA PRO A 53 16.67 5.83 12.57
C PRO A 53 15.26 5.25 12.38
N ARG A 54 14.39 5.95 11.64
CA ARG A 54 13.05 5.44 11.32
C ARG A 54 13.22 4.13 10.56
N VAL A 55 12.64 3.05 11.07
CA VAL A 55 12.51 1.80 10.34
C VAL A 55 11.74 2.11 9.06
N ALA A 56 12.33 1.82 7.90
CA ALA A 56 11.66 2.03 6.62
C ALA A 56 10.35 1.22 6.59
N PRO A 57 9.26 1.76 6.04
CA PRO A 57 8.03 1.00 5.90
C PRO A 57 8.29 -0.24 5.05
N SER A 58 7.78 -1.39 5.49
CA SER A 58 7.85 -2.63 4.73
C SER A 58 7.22 -2.45 3.35
N THR A 59 7.94 -2.81 2.28
CA THR A 59 7.35 -2.86 0.94
C THR A 59 6.49 -4.11 0.76
N ALA A 60 5.69 -4.16 -0.31
CA ALA A 60 4.89 -5.35 -0.64
C ALA A 60 5.77 -6.59 -0.94
N PRO A 61 6.86 -6.49 -1.73
CA PRO A 61 7.80 -7.61 -1.89
C PRO A 61 8.43 -8.08 -0.57
N ASP A 62 8.83 -7.15 0.32
CA ASP A 62 9.35 -7.51 1.65
C ASP A 62 8.33 -8.32 2.46
N GLN A 63 7.06 -7.89 2.42
CA GLN A 63 5.97 -8.55 3.12
C GLN A 63 5.73 -9.95 2.56
N ALA A 64 5.70 -10.11 1.24
CA ALA A 64 5.57 -11.43 0.59
C ALA A 64 6.70 -12.37 0.97
N VAL A 65 7.96 -11.90 0.96
CA VAL A 65 9.12 -12.71 1.41
C VAL A 65 8.92 -13.21 2.83
N ARG A 66 8.57 -12.32 3.77
CA ARG A 66 8.37 -12.71 5.18
C ARG A 66 7.27 -13.74 5.34
N LEU A 67 6.15 -13.55 4.66
CA LEU A 67 5.01 -14.47 4.71
C LEU A 67 5.38 -15.85 4.15
N LEU A 68 6.08 -15.90 3.00
CA LEU A 68 6.49 -17.16 2.38
C LEU A 68 7.61 -17.87 3.16
N LEU A 69 8.58 -17.15 3.71
CA LEU A 69 9.61 -17.76 4.56
C LEU A 69 9.06 -18.25 5.90
N SER A 70 8.02 -17.60 6.42
CA SER A 70 7.33 -18.03 7.64
C SER A 70 6.39 -19.21 7.40
N GLN A 71 5.72 -19.24 6.24
CA GLN A 71 4.70 -20.22 5.88
C GLN A 71 4.89 -20.71 4.45
N MET A 72 6.00 -21.43 4.22
CA MET A 72 6.40 -21.90 2.88
C MET A 72 5.35 -22.77 2.19
N LYS A 73 4.52 -23.47 2.98
CA LYS A 73 3.40 -24.26 2.48
C LYS A 73 2.41 -23.46 1.63
N PHE A 74 2.36 -22.14 1.76
CA PHE A 74 1.48 -21.30 0.93
C PHE A 74 1.87 -21.31 -0.55
N LEU A 75 3.10 -21.71 -0.91
CA LEU A 75 3.51 -21.91 -2.30
C LEU A 75 2.63 -22.94 -3.03
N GLU A 76 2.08 -23.94 -2.33
CA GLU A 76 1.14 -24.94 -2.90
C GLU A 76 -0.14 -24.32 -3.48
N GLN A 77 -0.46 -23.09 -3.09
CA GLN A 77 -1.72 -22.40 -3.41
C GLN A 77 -1.51 -21.22 -4.36
N LEU A 78 -0.28 -20.99 -4.80
CA LEU A 78 0.04 -19.98 -5.79
C LEU A 78 -0.26 -20.51 -7.18
N ASP A 79 -0.88 -19.68 -8.01
CA ASP A 79 -1.02 -19.96 -9.44
C ASP A 79 0.22 -19.51 -10.21
N ASN A 80 0.26 -19.80 -11.52
CA ASN A 80 1.39 -19.43 -12.36
C ASN A 80 1.57 -17.90 -12.47
N ASP A 81 0.50 -17.12 -12.36
CA ASP A 81 0.58 -15.67 -12.46
C ASP A 81 1.17 -15.06 -11.18
N ASP A 82 0.87 -15.65 -10.02
CA ASP A 82 1.50 -15.33 -8.74
C ASP A 82 3.01 -15.61 -8.80
N LEU A 83 3.40 -16.81 -9.24
CA LEU A 83 4.80 -17.20 -9.37
C LEU A 83 5.55 -16.32 -10.37
N ASP A 84 4.95 -16.03 -11.53
CA ASP A 84 5.51 -15.10 -12.53
C ASP A 84 5.72 -13.69 -11.94
N THR A 85 4.74 -13.20 -11.17
CA THR A 85 4.80 -11.89 -10.52
C THR A 85 5.93 -11.81 -9.50
N LEU A 86 6.15 -12.88 -8.73
CA LEU A 86 7.23 -12.98 -7.75
C LEU A 86 8.60 -13.06 -8.43
N ALA A 87 8.77 -13.94 -9.43
CA ALA A 87 10.02 -14.14 -10.14
C ALA A 87 10.51 -12.90 -10.89
N HIS A 88 9.59 -12.07 -11.39
CA HIS A 88 9.92 -10.84 -12.12
C HIS A 88 10.09 -9.60 -11.25
N GLN A 89 10.08 -9.74 -9.91
CA GLN A 89 10.44 -8.60 -9.06
C GLN A 89 11.88 -8.15 -9.36
N PRO A 90 12.16 -6.83 -9.35
CA PRO A 90 13.52 -6.35 -9.53
C PRO A 90 14.44 -6.88 -8.41
N ALA A 91 15.74 -6.90 -8.68
CA ALA A 91 16.71 -7.15 -7.63
C ALA A 91 16.51 -6.11 -6.49
N PRO A 92 16.56 -6.53 -5.21
CA PRO A 92 17.07 -7.83 -4.76
C PRO A 92 16.02 -8.95 -4.59
N HIS A 93 14.73 -8.68 -4.79
CA HIS A 93 13.65 -9.62 -4.44
C HIS A 93 13.45 -10.77 -5.43
N GLY A 94 13.53 -10.53 -6.74
CA GLY A 94 13.34 -11.57 -7.76
C GLY A 94 14.23 -12.80 -7.55
N PRO A 95 15.56 -12.63 -7.37
CA PRO A 95 16.46 -13.75 -7.07
C PRO A 95 16.11 -14.50 -5.78
N LEU A 96 15.61 -13.81 -4.74
CA LEU A 96 15.19 -14.45 -3.51
C LEU A 96 13.91 -15.28 -3.71
N PHE A 97 12.93 -14.78 -4.46
CA PHE A 97 11.72 -15.56 -4.77
C PHE A 97 12.03 -16.80 -5.62
N ALA A 98 12.87 -16.66 -6.64
CA ALA A 98 13.31 -17.80 -7.45
C ALA A 98 14.03 -18.86 -6.60
N TRP A 99 14.85 -18.44 -5.63
CA TRP A 99 15.48 -19.36 -4.69
C TRP A 99 14.46 -20.03 -3.76
N ILE A 100 13.49 -19.29 -3.23
CA ILE A 100 12.41 -19.86 -2.38
C ILE A 100 11.63 -20.93 -3.15
N GLU A 101 11.28 -20.64 -4.41
CA GLU A 101 10.57 -21.59 -5.28
C GLU A 101 11.43 -22.84 -5.54
N SER A 102 12.73 -22.69 -5.83
CA SER A 102 13.60 -23.85 -6.07
C SER A 102 13.71 -24.74 -4.83
N GLN A 103 13.84 -24.16 -3.64
CA GLN A 103 13.83 -24.92 -2.39
C GLN A 103 12.51 -25.68 -2.19
N PHE A 104 11.39 -25.08 -2.58
CA PHE A 104 10.07 -25.71 -2.50
C PHE A 104 9.94 -26.89 -3.45
N GLN A 105 10.40 -26.73 -4.69
CA GLN A 105 10.33 -27.82 -5.68
C GLN A 105 11.23 -28.99 -5.30
N GLU A 106 12.41 -28.73 -4.72
CA GLU A 106 13.38 -29.76 -4.37
C GLU A 106 13.07 -30.49 -3.05
N HIS A 107 12.58 -29.75 -2.05
CA HIS A 107 12.45 -30.27 -0.68
C HIS A 107 11.03 -30.20 -0.11
N GLY A 108 10.08 -29.61 -0.85
CA GLY A 108 8.77 -29.30 -0.34
C GLY A 108 8.79 -28.15 0.70
N PRO A 109 7.73 -27.98 1.48
CA PRO A 109 7.64 -26.91 2.46
C PRO A 109 8.59 -27.16 3.64
N GLN A 110 9.48 -26.19 3.90
CA GLN A 110 10.44 -26.21 5.00
C GLN A 110 10.21 -25.06 5.98
N PRO A 111 10.48 -25.24 7.29
CA PRO A 111 10.42 -24.17 8.26
C PRO A 111 11.60 -23.19 8.07
N TRP A 112 11.41 -21.93 8.48
CA TRP A 112 12.43 -20.88 8.38
C TRP A 112 13.80 -21.30 8.95
N ALA A 113 13.85 -22.03 10.06
CA ALA A 113 15.10 -22.47 10.66
C ALA A 113 15.96 -23.33 9.71
N VAL A 114 15.33 -24.15 8.87
CA VAL A 114 15.99 -24.97 7.84
C VAL A 114 16.38 -24.12 6.64
N LEU A 115 15.44 -23.30 6.14
CA LEU A 115 15.70 -22.39 5.02
C LEU A 115 16.88 -21.45 5.28
N ARG A 116 17.00 -20.95 6.52
CA ARG A 116 18.10 -20.08 6.93
C ARG A 116 19.47 -20.78 6.87
N GLU A 117 19.52 -22.08 7.10
CA GLU A 117 20.75 -22.85 6.92
C GLU A 117 21.07 -23.00 5.43
N SER A 118 20.07 -23.34 4.60
CA SER A 118 20.22 -23.46 3.14
C SER A 118 20.58 -22.13 2.45
N LEU A 119 20.25 -20.99 3.06
CA LEU A 119 20.59 -19.66 2.55
C LEU A 119 22.06 -19.30 2.70
N ARG A 120 22.83 -20.00 3.54
CA ARG A 120 24.22 -19.61 3.82
C ARG A 120 25.07 -19.60 2.55
N GLY A 121 25.73 -18.47 2.29
CA GLY A 121 26.56 -18.26 1.11
C GLY A 121 25.78 -17.90 -0.16
N GLN A 122 24.44 -17.81 -0.10
CA GLN A 122 23.62 -17.35 -1.23
C GLN A 122 23.62 -15.83 -1.32
N GLY A 123 23.54 -15.28 -2.54
CA GLY A 123 23.53 -13.84 -2.77
C GLY A 123 22.32 -13.11 -2.14
N CYS A 124 21.24 -13.83 -1.83
CA CYS A 124 20.03 -13.30 -1.20
C CYS A 124 19.97 -13.51 0.33
N GLU A 125 21.01 -14.13 0.93
CA GLU A 125 21.07 -14.45 2.37
C GLU A 125 20.83 -13.21 3.23
N SER A 126 21.54 -12.12 2.93
CA SER A 126 21.49 -10.88 3.72
C SER A 126 20.10 -10.26 3.75
N LEU A 127 19.41 -10.24 2.60
CA LEU A 127 18.05 -9.72 2.50
C LEU A 127 17.08 -10.58 3.32
N ALA A 128 17.12 -11.90 3.14
CA ALA A 128 16.24 -12.82 3.86
C ALA A 128 16.45 -12.72 5.38
N ALA A 129 17.71 -12.71 5.84
CA ALA A 129 18.05 -12.56 7.25
C ALA A 129 17.57 -11.22 7.83
N GLN A 130 17.75 -10.11 7.10
CA GLN A 130 17.28 -8.79 7.51
C GLN A 130 15.76 -8.76 7.67
N LEU A 131 15.03 -9.29 6.68
CA LEU A 131 13.56 -9.31 6.68
C LEU A 131 12.99 -10.19 7.80
N MET A 132 13.66 -11.30 8.11
CA MET A 132 13.25 -12.25 9.14
C MET A 132 13.78 -11.93 10.56
N SER A 133 14.44 -10.78 10.77
CA SER A 133 14.93 -10.35 12.09
C SER A 133 14.26 -9.07 12.62
N GLY A 134 13.44 -8.40 11.82
CA GLY A 134 12.78 -7.14 12.19
C GLY A 134 11.51 -7.31 13.05
N PRO A 135 10.90 -6.21 13.53
CA PRO A 135 9.66 -6.23 14.32
C PRO A 135 8.48 -6.94 13.65
N HIS A 136 8.48 -7.01 12.32
CA HIS A 136 7.45 -7.67 11.50
C HIS A 136 7.90 -9.02 10.95
N ALA A 137 8.97 -9.62 11.50
CA ALA A 137 9.52 -10.90 11.05
C ALA A 137 8.53 -12.05 11.22
N GLN A 138 7.74 -12.02 12.28
CA GLN A 138 6.71 -13.00 12.55
C GLN A 138 5.35 -12.44 12.09
N PRO A 139 4.65 -13.08 11.15
CA PRO A 139 3.28 -12.70 10.82
C PRO A 139 2.38 -12.84 12.04
N GLU A 140 1.50 -11.86 12.25
CA GLU A 140 0.51 -11.87 13.33
C GLU A 140 -0.80 -12.50 12.85
N GLY A 141 -1.55 -13.11 13.77
CA GLY A 141 -2.86 -13.70 13.46
C GLY A 141 -2.83 -15.21 13.22
N ASP A 142 -4.01 -15.76 12.91
CA ASP A 142 -4.15 -17.18 12.59
C ASP A 142 -3.69 -17.51 11.16
N LEU A 143 -3.59 -18.80 10.82
CA LEU A 143 -3.14 -19.22 9.49
C LEU A 143 -4.04 -18.73 8.35
N GLN A 144 -5.34 -18.51 8.59
CA GLN A 144 -6.24 -17.97 7.57
C GLN A 144 -6.06 -16.47 7.38
N GLU A 145 -5.80 -15.73 8.45
CA GLU A 145 -5.46 -14.30 8.41
C GLU A 145 -4.15 -14.07 7.67
N ILE A 146 -3.10 -14.82 8.01
CA ILE A 146 -1.79 -14.74 7.33
C ILE A 146 -1.93 -15.11 5.83
N ARG A 147 -2.76 -16.12 5.51
CA ARG A 147 -3.05 -16.47 4.12
C ARG A 147 -3.77 -15.35 3.38
N ARG A 148 -4.77 -14.72 4.00
CA ARG A 148 -5.48 -13.57 3.43
C ARG A 148 -4.54 -12.39 3.23
N GLU A 149 -3.63 -12.15 4.17
CA GLU A 149 -2.59 -11.14 4.06
C GLU A 149 -1.71 -11.39 2.83
N LEU A 150 -1.19 -12.62 2.66
CA LEU A 150 -0.39 -12.99 1.48
C LEU A 150 -1.17 -12.75 0.18
N ARG A 151 -2.43 -13.18 0.12
CA ARG A 151 -3.27 -12.97 -1.07
C ARG A 151 -3.46 -11.48 -1.38
N GLY A 152 -3.66 -10.65 -0.36
CA GLY A 152 -3.74 -9.19 -0.51
C GLY A 152 -2.43 -8.58 -1.01
N VAL A 153 -1.29 -9.06 -0.51
CA VAL A 153 0.05 -8.63 -0.97
C VAL A 153 0.26 -8.99 -2.44
N LEU A 154 0.00 -10.23 -2.82
CA LEU A 154 0.18 -10.71 -4.20
C LEU A 154 -0.73 -9.95 -5.18
N ASN A 155 -1.99 -9.70 -4.82
CA ASN A 155 -2.90 -8.90 -5.64
C ASN A 155 -2.36 -7.48 -5.87
N ARG A 156 -1.74 -6.85 -4.87
CA ARG A 156 -1.10 -5.53 -5.04
C ARG A 156 0.11 -5.61 -5.96
N MET A 157 0.98 -6.60 -5.78
CA MET A 157 2.16 -6.79 -6.64
C MET A 157 1.77 -7.07 -8.10
N ARG A 158 0.73 -7.89 -8.31
CA ARG A 158 0.21 -8.21 -9.65
C ARG A 158 -0.41 -6.98 -10.30
N MET A 159 -1.16 -6.18 -9.55
CA MET A 159 -1.69 -4.90 -10.02
C MET A 159 -0.58 -3.94 -10.50
N ASP A 160 0.51 -3.85 -9.75
CA ASP A 160 1.65 -3.00 -10.11
C ASP A 160 2.38 -3.52 -11.36
N ARG A 161 2.57 -4.84 -11.47
CA ARG A 161 3.12 -5.48 -12.68
C ARG A 161 2.25 -5.23 -13.91
N ILE A 162 0.94 -5.39 -13.80
CA ILE A 162 0.01 -5.13 -14.91
C ILE A 162 0.12 -3.67 -15.37
N LYS A 163 0.15 -2.70 -14.45
CA LYS A 163 0.31 -1.27 -14.80
C LYS A 163 1.63 -0.99 -15.52
N GLN A 164 2.72 -1.64 -15.10
CA GLN A 164 4.00 -1.53 -15.78
C GLN A 164 3.89 -2.10 -17.20
N GLN A 165 3.34 -3.30 -17.37
CA GLN A 165 3.15 -3.94 -18.68
C GLN A 165 2.20 -3.14 -19.60
N GLU A 166 1.16 -2.49 -19.04
CA GLU A 166 0.30 -1.58 -19.81
C GLU A 166 1.10 -0.40 -20.36
N THR A 167 2.00 0.18 -19.54
CA THR A 167 2.86 1.30 -19.95
C THR A 167 3.82 0.88 -21.08
N GLU A 168 4.44 -0.29 -20.94
CA GLU A 168 5.32 -0.89 -21.95
C GLU A 168 4.55 -1.20 -23.26
N ALA A 169 3.35 -1.76 -23.16
CA ALA A 169 2.51 -2.05 -24.31
C ALA A 169 2.08 -0.76 -25.05
N VAL A 170 1.73 0.30 -24.32
CA VAL A 170 1.41 1.61 -24.92
C VAL A 170 2.62 2.18 -25.66
N ALA A 171 3.82 2.11 -25.08
CA ALA A 171 5.04 2.57 -25.75
C ALA A 171 5.32 1.77 -27.04
N ALA A 172 5.00 0.47 -27.06
CA ALA A 172 5.20 -0.42 -28.19
C ALA A 172 4.15 -0.28 -29.31
N LEU A 173 3.02 0.40 -29.10
CA LEU A 173 1.93 0.52 -30.10
C LEU A 173 2.39 1.06 -31.46
N ARG A 174 3.43 1.88 -31.48
CA ARG A 174 3.95 2.48 -32.71
C ARG A 174 4.76 1.52 -33.56
N THR A 175 5.35 0.49 -32.95
CA THR A 175 6.32 -0.40 -33.58
C THR A 175 5.85 -1.85 -33.65
N ASP A 176 4.85 -2.21 -32.85
CA ASP A 176 4.40 -3.59 -32.69
C ASP A 176 2.86 -3.69 -32.84
N PRO A 177 2.37 -4.34 -33.92
CA PRO A 177 0.93 -4.48 -34.15
C PRO A 177 0.25 -5.39 -33.10
N THR A 178 0.99 -6.25 -32.40
CA THR A 178 0.44 -7.13 -31.34
C THR A 178 0.31 -6.41 -30.00
N ALA A 179 0.92 -5.23 -29.83
CA ALA A 179 0.87 -4.46 -28.59
C ALA A 179 -0.56 -4.02 -28.23
N ALA A 180 -1.41 -3.70 -29.23
CA ALA A 180 -2.80 -3.35 -29.01
C ALA A 180 -3.63 -4.53 -28.46
N GLN A 181 -3.31 -5.77 -28.86
CA GLN A 181 -3.95 -6.96 -28.32
C GLN A 181 -3.49 -7.22 -26.88
N ARG A 182 -2.19 -7.10 -26.61
CA ARG A 182 -1.63 -7.24 -25.26
C ARG A 182 -2.22 -6.23 -24.28
N LEU A 183 -2.31 -4.97 -24.68
CA LEU A 183 -2.89 -3.92 -23.84
C LEU A 183 -4.35 -4.22 -23.46
N ARG A 184 -5.18 -4.68 -24.42
CA ARG A 184 -6.57 -5.07 -24.13
C ARG A 184 -6.65 -6.25 -23.15
N ALA A 185 -5.77 -7.25 -23.30
CA ALA A 185 -5.72 -8.38 -22.38
C ALA A 185 -5.32 -7.95 -20.96
N LEU A 186 -4.31 -7.10 -20.82
CA LEU A 186 -3.85 -6.55 -19.53
C LEU A 186 -4.95 -5.74 -18.84
N GLN A 187 -5.69 -4.91 -19.58
CA GLN A 187 -6.81 -4.14 -19.04
C GLN A 187 -7.95 -5.05 -18.55
N ALA A 188 -8.25 -6.13 -19.28
CA ALA A 188 -9.25 -7.10 -18.85
C ALA A 188 -8.84 -7.79 -17.54
N GLN A 189 -7.58 -8.24 -17.45
CA GLN A 189 -7.02 -8.83 -16.22
C GLN A 189 -7.06 -7.85 -15.05
N ARG A 190 -6.76 -6.58 -15.28
CA ARG A 190 -6.82 -5.53 -14.25
C ARG A 190 -8.24 -5.39 -13.67
N LEU A 191 -9.24 -5.31 -14.55
CA LEU A 191 -10.64 -5.19 -14.13
C LEU A 191 -11.13 -6.41 -13.35
N GLU A 192 -10.72 -7.61 -13.77
CA GLU A 192 -11.01 -8.84 -13.04
C GLU A 192 -10.39 -8.83 -11.64
N LEU A 193 -9.11 -8.46 -11.54
CA LEU A 193 -8.40 -8.37 -10.26
C LEU A 193 -9.00 -7.31 -9.33
N GLU A 194 -9.41 -6.16 -9.86
CA GLU A 194 -10.14 -5.13 -9.10
C GLU A 194 -11.50 -5.64 -8.62
N ALA A 195 -12.23 -6.40 -9.44
CA ALA A 195 -13.50 -7.00 -9.05
C ALA A 195 -13.34 -8.06 -7.95
N LEU A 196 -12.29 -8.88 -8.02
CA LEU A 196 -11.94 -9.84 -6.98
C LEU A 196 -11.57 -9.12 -5.67
N ALA A 197 -10.76 -8.07 -5.74
CA ALA A 197 -10.38 -7.27 -4.57
C ALA A 197 -11.61 -6.64 -3.87
N ARG A 198 -12.57 -6.13 -4.64
CA ARG A 198 -13.84 -5.59 -4.10
C ARG A 198 -14.71 -6.63 -3.43
N LYS A 199 -14.72 -7.89 -3.92
CA LYS A 199 -15.46 -9.00 -3.32
C LYS A 199 -14.82 -9.54 -2.05
N ALA A 200 -13.50 -9.37 -1.91
CA ALA A 200 -12.73 -9.83 -0.76
C ALA A 200 -12.63 -8.79 0.38
N SER A 201 -13.11 -7.56 0.15
CA SER A 201 -13.21 -6.47 1.13
C SER A 201 -14.56 -6.48 1.83
#